data_AF-A0AAD4IDN7-F1
#
_entry.id   AF-A0AAD4IDN7-F1
#
_cell.length_a   1.000
_cell.length_b   1.000
_cell.length_c   1.000
_cell.angle_alpha   90.00
_cell.angle_beta   90.00
_cell.angle_gamma   90.00
#
_symmetry.space_group_name_H-M   'P 1'
#
loop_
_entity.id
_entity.type
_entity.pdbx_description
1 polymer ?
#
loop_
_entity_poly.entity_id
_entity_poly.type
_entity_poly.pdbx_seq_one_letter_code
_entity_poly.pdbx_strand_id
1 'polypeptide(L)'
;MAAIRSYVEEGGYSFHSVDYAPTHETAGYPGSESAVSPRLRSVVMHMTGWDTRQYNVDLPDEVANSSHARLNSYVQKLRDVTPLSGAYINEADVAEPDFQFSMYGDNYDRLLSTKKKRDRWGLFYAVTGVGSENWVVEGTRGLPTQQGRLCKVDA
;
A
#
# COMPACT_ATOMS: atom_id res chain seq x y z
N MET A 1 0.05 9.14 -19.22
CA MET A 1 -0.98 8.40 -20.00
C MET A 1 -0.55 7.01 -20.45
N ALA A 2 0.68 6.80 -20.95
CA ALA A 2 1.13 5.46 -21.40
C ALA A 2 1.06 4.38 -20.29
N ALA A 3 1.44 4.69 -19.05
CA ALA A 3 1.36 3.73 -17.93
C ALA A 3 -0.09 3.31 -17.62
N ILE A 4 -1.03 4.25 -17.59
CA ILE A 4 -2.47 3.96 -17.40
C ILE A 4 -3.01 3.10 -18.55
N ARG A 5 -2.65 3.45 -19.80
CA ARG A 5 -3.03 2.68 -20.98
C ARG A 5 -2.51 1.24 -20.88
N SER A 6 -1.24 1.06 -20.53
CA SER A 6 -0.66 -0.27 -20.34
C SER A 6 -1.37 -1.04 -19.22
N TYR A 7 -1.70 -0.40 -18.10
CA TYR A 7 -2.45 -1.02 -17.01
C TYR A 7 -3.84 -1.52 -17.46
N VAL A 8 -4.57 -0.71 -18.24
CA VAL A 8 -5.94 -1.03 -18.68
C VAL A 8 -5.98 -1.91 -19.93
N GLU A 9 -5.33 -1.50 -21.02
CA GLU A 9 -5.46 -2.15 -22.33
C GLU A 9 -4.62 -3.41 -22.44
N GLU A 10 -3.37 -3.40 -21.95
CA GLU A 10 -2.49 -4.58 -21.98
C GLU A 10 -2.69 -5.45 -20.73
N GLY A 11 -2.84 -4.80 -19.57
CA GLY A 11 -3.04 -5.44 -18.28
C GLY A 11 -4.45 -6.01 -18.10
N GLY A 12 -5.45 -5.44 -18.76
CA GLY A 12 -6.86 -5.85 -18.62
C GLY A 12 -7.43 -5.55 -17.23
N TYR A 13 -6.85 -4.59 -16.50
CA TYR A 13 -7.28 -4.23 -15.16
C TYR A 13 -8.29 -3.08 -15.17
N SER A 14 -9.19 -3.08 -14.20
CA SER A 14 -10.11 -1.97 -13.96
C SER A 14 -9.36 -0.74 -13.49
N PHE A 15 -9.79 0.44 -13.92
CA PHE A 15 -9.26 1.73 -13.47
C PHE A 15 -10.40 2.58 -12.94
N HIS A 16 -10.24 3.11 -11.74
CA HIS A 16 -11.10 4.11 -11.14
C HIS A 16 -10.22 5.22 -10.58
N SER A 17 -10.64 6.48 -10.74
CA SER A 17 -9.94 7.60 -10.12
C SER A 17 -10.86 8.54 -9.38
N VAL A 18 -10.30 9.13 -8.32
CA VAL A 18 -10.85 10.29 -7.65
C VAL A 18 -9.83 11.41 -7.82
N ASP A 19 -10.20 12.40 -8.62
CA ASP A 19 -9.29 13.47 -9.03
C ASP A 19 -9.53 14.70 -8.15
N TYR A 20 -8.47 15.15 -7.48
CA TYR A 20 -8.50 16.32 -6.62
C TYR A 20 -7.14 16.98 -6.64
N ALA A 21 -7.12 18.31 -6.71
CA ALA A 21 -5.91 19.13 -6.71
C ALA A 21 -6.03 20.17 -5.59
N PRO A 22 -5.72 19.81 -4.33
CA PRO A 22 -5.86 20.71 -3.22
C PRO A 22 -4.78 21.80 -3.32
N THR A 23 -5.15 23.06 -3.05
CA THR A 23 -4.12 24.11 -2.90
C THR A 23 -3.31 23.84 -1.64
N HIS A 24 -2.06 24.30 -1.57
CA HIS A 24 -1.26 24.17 -0.33
C HIS A 24 -1.96 24.78 0.90
N GLU A 25 -2.74 25.83 0.70
CA GLU A 25 -3.58 26.45 1.74
C GLU A 25 -4.68 25.49 2.21
N THR A 26 -5.49 24.95 1.29
CA THR A 26 -6.54 23.96 1.60
C THR A 26 -5.97 22.68 2.20
N ALA A 27 -4.80 22.26 1.72
CA ALA A 27 -4.11 21.07 2.16
C ALA A 27 -3.38 21.26 3.49
N GLY A 28 -3.19 22.51 3.95
CA GLY A 28 -2.47 22.86 5.16
C GLY A 28 -0.98 22.50 5.11
N TYR A 29 -0.27 22.75 4.00
CA TYR A 29 1.16 22.44 3.84
C TYR A 29 2.08 23.40 4.64
N PRO A 30 3.19 22.93 5.25
CA PRO A 30 3.71 21.56 5.25
C PRO A 30 2.98 20.59 6.18
N GLY A 31 2.03 21.06 6.99
CA GLY A 31 1.11 20.20 7.72
C GLY A 31 1.77 19.37 8.82
N SER A 32 2.63 20.01 9.62
CA SER A 32 3.48 19.37 10.63
C SER A 32 2.73 18.58 11.71
N GLU A 33 1.46 18.89 11.95
CA GLU A 33 0.67 18.27 13.02
C GLU A 33 -0.12 17.04 12.56
N SER A 34 -0.45 16.94 11.27
CA SER A 34 -1.29 15.86 10.75
C SER A 34 -0.48 14.59 10.50
N ALA A 35 -1.11 13.42 10.65
CA ALA A 35 -0.54 12.12 10.28
C ALA A 35 -0.74 11.77 8.79
N VAL A 36 -1.52 12.56 8.06
CA VAL A 36 -1.82 12.31 6.65
C VAL A 36 -0.52 12.45 5.84
N SER A 37 -0.27 11.51 4.93
CA SER A 37 0.92 11.51 4.05
C SER A 37 1.07 12.86 3.34
N PRO A 38 2.26 13.50 3.37
CA PRO A 38 2.50 14.77 2.67
C PRO A 38 2.26 14.69 1.16
N ARG A 39 2.31 13.48 0.58
CA ARG A 39 2.06 13.26 -0.85
C ARG A 39 0.65 13.64 -1.27
N LEU A 40 -0.33 13.48 -0.38
CA LEU A 40 -1.72 13.90 -0.60
C LEU A 40 -1.89 15.42 -0.73
N ARG A 41 -0.85 16.22 -0.44
CA ARG A 41 -0.85 17.68 -0.59
C ARG A 41 -0.58 18.15 -2.02
N SER A 42 -0.02 17.28 -2.86
CA SER A 42 0.41 17.60 -4.23
C SER A 42 -0.14 16.62 -5.27
N VAL A 43 -0.90 15.61 -4.83
CA VAL A 43 -1.58 14.67 -5.72
C VAL A 43 -2.64 15.41 -6.54
N VAL A 44 -2.82 14.97 -7.79
CA VAL A 44 -3.88 15.45 -8.69
C VAL A 44 -4.88 14.35 -9.03
N MET A 45 -4.50 13.10 -8.79
CA MET A 45 -5.26 11.89 -9.10
C MET A 45 -4.96 10.83 -8.06
N HIS A 46 -5.99 10.33 -7.40
CA HIS A 46 -5.96 9.06 -6.69
C HIS A 46 -6.47 7.97 -7.62
N MET A 47 -5.65 6.98 -7.93
CA MET A 47 -6.05 5.85 -8.77
C MET A 47 -6.19 4.58 -7.93
N THR A 48 -7.31 3.91 -8.11
CA THR A 48 -7.54 2.55 -7.60
C THR A 48 -7.76 1.63 -8.79
N GLY A 49 -7.06 0.50 -8.82
CA GLY A 49 -7.21 -0.49 -9.88
C GLY A 49 -7.24 -1.89 -9.32
N TRP A 50 -7.97 -2.78 -9.98
CA TRP A 50 -8.15 -4.15 -9.54
C TRP A 50 -8.39 -5.10 -10.71
N ASP A 51 -8.18 -6.37 -10.43
CA ASP A 51 -8.55 -7.46 -11.31
C ASP A 51 -10.03 -7.78 -11.16
N THR A 52 -10.74 -8.00 -12.27
CA THR A 52 -12.15 -8.38 -12.27
C THR A 52 -12.37 -9.88 -12.29
N ARG A 53 -11.30 -10.68 -12.35
CA ARG A 53 -11.37 -12.14 -12.25
C ARG A 53 -11.86 -12.55 -10.87
N GLN A 54 -12.70 -13.59 -10.84
CA GLN A 54 -13.13 -14.19 -9.58
C GLN A 54 -12.06 -15.15 -9.06
N TYR A 55 -11.55 -14.85 -7.88
CA TYR A 55 -10.68 -15.73 -7.12
C TYR A 55 -11.48 -16.40 -6.02
N ASN A 56 -11.37 -17.72 -5.89
CA ASN A 56 -11.99 -18.48 -4.82
C ASN A 56 -10.90 -19.08 -3.91
N VAL A 57 -11.33 -19.66 -2.79
CA VAL A 57 -10.42 -20.24 -1.79
C VAL A 57 -9.60 -21.43 -2.31
N ASP A 58 -10.05 -22.04 -3.41
CA ASP A 58 -9.42 -23.21 -4.04
C ASP A 58 -8.38 -22.83 -5.11
N LEU A 59 -8.14 -21.53 -5.33
CA LEU A 59 -7.16 -21.07 -6.29
C LEU A 59 -5.76 -21.59 -5.90
N PRO A 60 -5.04 -22.28 -6.81
CA PRO A 60 -3.69 -22.74 -6.52
C PRO A 60 -2.75 -21.57 -6.23
N ASP A 61 -1.83 -21.76 -5.26
CA ASP A 61 -0.90 -20.71 -4.84
C ASP A 61 -0.05 -20.18 -5.99
N GLU A 62 0.41 -21.04 -6.89
CA GLU A 62 1.16 -20.63 -8.08
C GLU A 62 0.36 -19.66 -8.96
N VAL A 63 -0.94 -19.90 -9.12
CA VAL A 63 -1.83 -19.04 -9.90
C VAL A 63 -2.07 -17.72 -9.18
N ALA A 64 -2.27 -17.75 -7.85
CA ALA A 64 -2.39 -16.54 -7.03
C ALA A 64 -1.14 -15.67 -7.11
N ASN A 65 0.03 -16.27 -6.88
CA ASN A 65 1.33 -15.62 -6.88
C ASN A 65 1.67 -15.04 -8.26
N SER A 66 1.49 -15.81 -9.34
CA SER A 66 1.75 -15.33 -10.70
C SER A 66 0.79 -14.22 -11.14
N SER A 67 -0.48 -14.29 -10.71
CA SER A 67 -1.46 -13.25 -10.98
C SER A 67 -1.13 -11.93 -10.27
N HIS A 68 -0.76 -12.03 -8.99
CA HIS A 68 -0.31 -10.87 -8.20
C HIS A 68 0.98 -10.27 -8.77
N ALA A 69 1.97 -11.11 -9.10
CA ALA A 69 3.21 -10.64 -9.72
C ALA A 69 2.95 -9.91 -11.04
N ARG A 70 2.01 -10.40 -11.86
CA ARG A 70 1.58 -9.70 -13.08
C ARG A 70 0.96 -8.34 -12.73
N LEU A 71 0.01 -8.28 -11.79
CA LEU A 71 -0.60 -7.02 -11.36
C LEU A 71 0.47 -6.02 -10.90
N ASN A 72 1.36 -6.47 -10.01
CA ASN A 72 2.42 -5.64 -9.46
C ASN A 72 3.37 -5.12 -10.54
N SER A 73 3.64 -5.89 -11.61
CA SER A 73 4.45 -5.41 -12.75
C SER A 73 3.81 -4.25 -13.52
N TYR A 74 2.47 -4.21 -13.63
CA TYR A 74 1.76 -3.09 -14.24
C TYR A 74 1.62 -1.90 -13.27
N VAL A 75 1.44 -2.16 -11.98
CA VAL A 75 1.50 -1.11 -10.95
C VAL A 75 2.90 -0.50 -10.89
N GLN A 76 3.96 -1.27 -11.10
CA GLN A 76 5.33 -0.76 -11.12
C GLN A 76 5.53 0.28 -12.22
N LYS A 77 4.96 0.08 -13.42
CA LYS A 77 5.00 1.09 -14.50
C LYS A 77 4.36 2.42 -14.09
N LEU A 78 3.39 2.39 -13.17
CA LEU A 78 2.80 3.60 -12.59
C LEU A 78 3.75 4.22 -11.57
N ARG A 79 4.31 3.43 -10.65
CA ARG A 79 5.33 3.89 -9.68
C ARG A 79 6.52 4.57 -10.39
N ASP A 80 6.97 4.02 -11.51
CA ASP A 80 8.10 4.54 -12.29
C ASP A 80 7.84 5.94 -12.86
N VAL A 81 6.59 6.24 -13.25
CA VAL A 81 6.21 7.57 -13.77
C VAL A 81 5.69 8.52 -12.69
N THR A 82 5.55 8.04 -11.45
CA THR A 82 5.12 8.82 -10.28
C THR A 82 6.04 8.62 -9.06
N PRO A 83 7.37 8.83 -9.17
CA PRO A 83 8.33 8.50 -8.11
C PRO A 83 8.11 9.28 -6.80
N LEU A 84 7.39 10.40 -6.83
CA LEU A 84 7.04 11.20 -5.66
C LEU A 84 5.64 10.89 -5.10
N SER A 85 4.88 10.00 -5.73
CA SER A 85 3.56 9.55 -5.26
C SER A 85 3.68 8.40 -4.25
N GLY A 86 2.54 7.92 -3.76
CA GLY A 86 2.45 6.87 -2.75
C GLY A 86 1.15 6.10 -2.85
N ALA A 87 0.95 5.16 -1.95
CA ALA A 87 -0.24 4.32 -1.86
C ALA A 87 -1.20 4.85 -0.79
N TYR A 88 -2.50 4.76 -1.04
CA TYR A 88 -3.51 5.07 -0.03
C TYR A 88 -3.85 3.82 0.76
N ILE A 89 -3.45 3.79 2.03
CA ILE A 89 -3.53 2.60 2.90
C ILE A 89 -4.89 1.90 2.93
N ASN A 90 -6.00 2.63 2.79
CA ASN A 90 -7.34 2.01 2.86
C ASN A 90 -7.77 1.31 1.56
N GLU A 91 -7.04 1.52 0.45
CA GLU A 91 -7.33 0.93 -0.87
C GLU A 91 -6.05 0.39 -1.53
N ALA A 92 -5.09 -0.05 -0.73
CA ALA A 92 -3.78 -0.51 -1.20
C ALA A 92 -3.65 -2.03 -1.17
N ASP A 93 -2.66 -2.50 -1.94
CA ASP A 93 -2.19 -3.87 -1.87
C ASP A 93 -1.51 -4.15 -0.52
N VAL A 94 -1.88 -5.25 0.13
CA VAL A 94 -1.24 -5.69 1.38
C VAL A 94 0.22 -6.11 1.18
N ALA A 95 0.62 -6.37 -0.07
CA ALA A 95 1.99 -6.66 -0.48
C ALA A 95 2.69 -5.43 -1.12
N GLU A 96 2.16 -4.21 -0.92
CA GLU A 96 2.79 -3.00 -1.43
C GLU A 96 4.26 -2.91 -0.97
N PRO A 97 5.22 -2.83 -1.90
CA PRO A 97 6.62 -2.70 -1.55
C PRO A 97 6.87 -1.39 -0.80
N ASP A 98 7.77 -1.44 0.18
CA ASP A 98 8.15 -0.27 0.98
C ASP A 98 6.93 0.48 1.55
N PHE A 99 5.97 -0.28 2.10
CA PHE A 99 4.70 0.25 2.61
C PHE A 99 4.90 1.40 3.62
N GLN A 100 6.01 1.38 4.37
CA GLN A 100 6.39 2.46 5.29
C GLN A 100 6.44 3.81 4.56
N PHE A 101 7.18 3.88 3.46
CA PHE A 101 7.35 5.12 2.70
C PHE A 101 6.24 5.36 1.69
N SER A 102 5.70 4.31 1.08
CA SER A 102 4.64 4.45 0.07
C SER A 102 3.33 4.90 0.72
N MET A 103 2.95 4.38 1.88
CA MET A 103 1.69 4.73 2.56
C MET A 103 1.82 5.94 3.49
N TYR A 104 2.90 6.02 4.26
CA TYR A 104 3.05 7.05 5.30
C TYR A 104 4.02 8.17 4.91
N GLY A 105 4.95 7.91 3.98
CA GLY A 105 5.99 8.85 3.59
C GLY A 105 6.89 9.25 4.77
N ASP A 106 7.33 10.50 4.77
CA ASP A 106 8.24 11.05 5.78
C ASP A 106 7.67 11.05 7.22
N ASN A 107 6.37 10.78 7.38
CA ASN A 107 5.75 10.66 8.70
C ASN A 107 6.07 9.34 9.41
N TYR A 108 6.59 8.31 8.72
CA TYR A 108 6.67 6.96 9.27
C TYR A 108 7.42 6.90 10.62
N ASP A 109 8.60 7.50 10.71
CA ASP A 109 9.42 7.46 11.93
C ASP A 109 8.73 8.12 13.13
N ARG A 110 8.05 9.25 12.89
CA ARG A 110 7.27 9.95 13.93
C ARG A 110 6.08 9.10 14.40
N LEU A 111 5.40 8.46 13.45
CA LEU A 111 4.30 7.55 13.75
C LEU A 111 4.79 6.31 14.51
N LEU A 112 5.92 5.74 14.12
CA LEU A 112 6.55 4.60 14.79
C LEU A 112 6.98 4.96 16.21
N SER A 113 7.54 6.15 16.43
CA SER A 113 7.85 6.66 17.76
C SER A 113 6.60 6.77 18.64
N THR A 114 5.50 7.28 18.06
CA THR A 114 4.21 7.36 18.75
C THR A 114 3.67 5.98 19.09
N LYS A 115 3.70 5.05 18.13
CA LYS A 115 3.29 3.66 18.30
C LYS A 115 4.07 2.99 19.43
N LYS A 116 5.40 3.12 19.46
CA LYS A 116 6.25 2.57 20.53
C LYS A 116 5.94 3.17 21.90
N LYS A 117 5.55 4.45 21.98
CA LYS A 117 5.14 5.10 23.25
C LYS A 117 3.78 4.62 23.75
N ARG A 118 2.83 4.38 22.84
CA ARG A 118 1.43 4.06 23.16
C ARG A 118 1.13 2.58 23.25
N ASP A 119 1.84 1.76 22.48
CA ASP A 119 1.67 0.31 22.37
C ASP A 119 3.03 -0.38 22.49
N ARG A 120 3.61 -0.31 23.71
CA ARG A 120 4.96 -0.81 24.01
C ARG A 120 5.12 -2.32 23.81
N TRP A 121 4.02 -3.06 23.87
CA TRP A 121 4.02 -4.51 23.72
C TRP A 121 3.68 -4.97 22.30
N GLY A 122 3.27 -4.04 21.42
CA GLY A 122 2.83 -4.36 20.06
C GLY A 122 1.53 -5.16 20.05
N LEU A 123 0.60 -4.87 20.96
CA LEU A 123 -0.68 -5.57 21.09
C LEU A 123 -1.57 -5.33 19.86
N PHE A 124 -1.56 -4.12 19.31
CA PHE A 124 -2.40 -3.78 18.16
C PHE A 124 -1.63 -4.01 16.86
N TYR A 125 -1.93 -5.11 16.19
CA TYR A 125 -1.38 -5.47 14.89
C TYR A 125 -2.39 -5.21 13.77
N ALA A 126 -1.90 -4.71 12.64
CA ALA A 126 -2.61 -4.66 11.37
C ALA A 126 -1.59 -4.84 10.25
N VAL A 127 -1.96 -5.58 9.19
CA VAL A 127 -1.12 -5.74 8.00
C VAL A 127 -0.84 -4.36 7.39
N THR A 128 0.42 -4.08 7.02
CA THR A 128 0.91 -2.76 6.57
C THR A 128 0.73 -1.61 7.58
N GLY A 129 0.33 -1.90 8.82
CA GLY A 129 0.20 -0.91 9.88
C GLY A 129 1.56 -0.42 10.38
N VAL A 130 1.60 0.79 10.95
CA VAL A 130 2.84 1.32 11.56
C VAL A 130 3.42 0.34 12.60
N GLY A 131 4.65 -0.11 12.38
CA GLY A 131 5.34 -1.08 13.23
C GLY A 131 4.99 -2.55 12.95
N SER A 132 4.19 -2.85 11.93
CA SER A 132 3.80 -4.22 11.57
C SER A 132 4.96 -5.08 11.09
N GLU A 133 6.03 -4.47 10.58
CA GLU A 133 7.27 -5.11 10.14
C GLU A 133 8.02 -5.86 11.25
N ASN A 134 7.67 -5.61 12.52
CA ASN A 134 8.22 -6.36 13.65
C ASN A 134 7.52 -7.72 13.85
N TRP A 135 6.53 -8.04 13.00
CA TRP A 135 5.75 -9.25 13.08
C TRP A 135 5.61 -9.91 11.70
N VAL A 136 5.51 -11.23 11.72
CA VAL A 136 5.25 -12.06 10.55
C VAL A 136 4.09 -13.00 10.85
N VAL A 137 3.21 -13.19 9.87
CA VAL A 137 2.17 -14.22 9.93
C VAL A 137 2.75 -15.50 9.34
N GLU A 138 2.83 -16.56 10.13
CA GLU A 138 3.29 -17.88 9.65
C GLU A 138 2.30 -18.48 8.65
N GLY A 139 2.77 -19.37 7.77
CA GLY A 139 1.91 -20.05 6.81
C GLY A 139 1.56 -19.23 5.57
N THR A 140 2.32 -18.17 5.27
CA THR A 140 2.25 -17.48 3.98
C THR A 140 2.54 -18.46 2.84
N ARG A 141 1.71 -18.44 1.80
CA ARG A 141 1.86 -19.27 0.59
C ARG A 141 2.37 -18.48 -0.61
N GLY A 142 3.28 -17.55 -0.36
CA GLY A 142 3.87 -16.63 -1.34
C GLY A 142 3.31 -15.20 -1.31
N LEU A 143 2.09 -15.00 -0.80
CA LEU A 143 1.49 -13.69 -0.54
C LEU A 143 1.20 -13.48 0.96
N PRO A 144 1.13 -12.22 1.43
CA PRO A 144 0.69 -11.92 2.79
C PRO A 144 -0.69 -12.53 3.08
N THR A 145 -0.83 -13.11 4.26
CA THR A 145 -2.06 -13.76 4.74
C THR A 145 -2.39 -13.27 6.14
N GLN A 146 -3.67 -13.37 6.51
CA GLN A 146 -4.15 -13.14 7.88
C GLN A 146 -4.61 -14.44 8.56
N GLN A 147 -4.41 -15.60 7.92
CA GLN A 147 -4.93 -16.90 8.36
C GLN A 147 -3.91 -17.73 9.17
N GLY A 148 -2.86 -17.11 9.69
CA GLY A 148 -1.76 -17.80 10.36
C GLY A 148 -1.45 -17.29 11.77
N ARG A 149 -0.50 -17.94 12.43
CA ARG A 149 0.00 -17.50 13.73
C ARG A 149 0.82 -16.22 13.54
N LEU A 150 0.55 -15.20 14.34
CA LEU A 150 1.36 -14.00 14.40
C LEU A 150 2.59 -14.24 15.30
N CYS A 151 3.78 -14.09 14.73
CA CYS A 151 5.06 -14.26 15.40
C CYS A 151 5.88 -12.97 15.29
N LYS A 152 6.74 -12.68 16.27
CA LYS A 152 7.71 -11.59 16.12
C LYS A 152 8.76 -12.02 15.11
N VAL A 153 9.25 -11.07 14.31
CA VAL A 153 10.45 -11.29 13.50
C VAL A 153 11.62 -11.35 14.47
N ASP A 154 12.39 -12.45 14.45
CA ASP A 154 13.59 -12.58 15.28
C ASP A 154 14.60 -11.48 14.91
N ALA A 155 15.23 -10.88 15.93
CA ALA A 155 16.21 -9.79 15.77
C ALA A 155 17.59 -10.29 15.34
#